data_AF-A0A3N6IH04-F1
#
_entry.id   AF-A0A3N6IH04-F1
#
_cell.length_a   1.000
_cell.length_b   1.000
_cell.length_c   1.000
_cell.angle_alpha   90.00
_cell.angle_beta   90.00
_cell.angle_gamma   90.00
#
_symmetry.space_group_name_H-M   'P 1'
#
loop_
_entity.id
_entity.type
_entity.pdbx_description
1 polymer ?
#
loop_
_entity_poly.entity_id
_entity_poly.type
_entity_poly.pdbx_seq_one_letter_code
_entity_poly.pdbx_strand_id
1 'polypeptide(L)'
;MHGPAMSVTTHRSGPAGAWSAQITRPRGTLAQTFHFTADGQAFMATGGAGTWTATGPGTFAFRISEPVLDEHGDCVAWVAVDQQAVQHGDEFTSEGLSVVTGSDGRLLRAVEVSIAARARPRGPGTG
;
A
#
# COMPACT_ATOMS: atom_id res chain seq x y z
N MET A 1 -41.45 23.04 2.58
CA MET A 1 -40.98 21.64 2.71
C MET A 1 -39.50 21.63 2.35
N HIS A 2 -38.60 21.44 3.32
CA HIS A 2 -37.18 21.24 3.06
C HIS A 2 -36.96 19.75 2.81
N GLY A 3 -36.56 19.37 1.59
CA GLY A 3 -36.11 18.01 1.29
C GLY A 3 -34.76 17.75 1.95
N PRO A 4 -34.47 16.53 2.42
CA PRO A 4 -33.18 16.22 3.03
C PRO A 4 -32.07 16.36 1.99
N ALA A 5 -31.01 17.08 2.36
CA ALA A 5 -29.76 17.08 1.61
C ALA A 5 -29.21 15.64 1.59
N MET A 6 -29.25 15.00 0.42
CA MET A 6 -28.54 13.75 0.22
C MET A 6 -27.06 14.06 0.33
N SER A 7 -26.43 13.60 1.42
CA SER A 7 -24.98 13.52 1.52
C SER A 7 -24.49 12.67 0.37
N VAL A 8 -23.91 13.29 -0.65
CA VAL A 8 -23.20 12.58 -1.71
C VAL A 8 -21.94 12.03 -1.08
N THR A 9 -22.00 10.80 -0.60
CA THR A 9 -20.79 10.04 -0.24
C THR A 9 -20.04 9.85 -1.55
N THR A 10 -19.05 10.71 -1.80
CA THR A 10 -18.20 10.59 -2.98
C THR A 10 -17.40 9.30 -2.79
N HIS A 11 -17.83 8.22 -3.45
CA HIS A 11 -17.07 6.98 -3.47
C HIS A 11 -15.71 7.31 -4.08
N ARG A 12 -14.65 7.21 -3.28
CA ARG A 12 -13.29 7.29 -3.79
C ARG A 12 -13.14 6.13 -4.76
N SER A 13 -13.07 6.42 -6.06
CA SER A 13 -13.08 5.43 -7.14
C SER A 13 -11.77 4.65 -7.26
N GLY A 14 -11.02 4.52 -6.17
CA GLY A 14 -9.72 3.87 -6.11
C GLY A 14 -8.92 4.26 -4.86
N PRO A 15 -7.72 3.68 -4.71
CA PRO A 15 -6.90 3.81 -3.52
C PRO A 15 -6.13 5.13 -3.43
N ALA A 16 -6.34 6.09 -4.36
CA ALA A 16 -5.53 7.30 -4.40
C ALA A 16 -5.54 8.10 -3.08
N GLY A 17 -4.36 8.40 -2.55
CA GLY A 17 -4.13 9.09 -1.28
C GLY A 17 -3.08 8.42 -0.41
N ALA A 18 -2.88 8.99 0.78
CA ALA A 18 -2.01 8.43 1.81
C ALA A 18 -2.80 7.52 2.77
N TRP A 19 -2.18 6.44 3.20
CA TRP A 19 -2.79 5.41 4.05
C TRP A 19 -1.87 5.02 5.20
N SER A 20 -2.41 4.97 6.42
CA SER A 20 -1.76 4.35 7.57
C SER A 20 -2.06 2.86 7.57
N ALA A 21 -1.05 2.02 7.48
CA ALA A 21 -1.19 0.57 7.38
C ALA A 21 -0.56 -0.18 8.55
N GLN A 22 -1.15 -1.31 8.89
CA GLN A 22 -0.58 -2.36 9.71
C GLN A 22 -0.30 -3.56 8.81
N ILE A 23 0.98 -3.93 8.72
CA ILE A 23 1.46 -5.05 7.91
C ILE A 23 1.72 -6.22 8.86
N THR A 24 1.01 -7.32 8.67
CA THR A 24 1.15 -8.55 9.47
C THR A 24 1.92 -9.59 8.67
N ARG A 25 2.96 -10.14 9.31
CA ARG A 25 3.83 -11.20 8.78
C ARG A 25 4.12 -12.21 9.90
N PRO A 26 4.61 -13.44 9.60
CA PRO A 26 4.82 -14.46 10.64
C PRO A 26 5.72 -14.05 11.81
N ARG A 27 6.60 -13.06 11.60
CA ARG A 27 7.53 -12.55 12.64
C ARG A 27 6.96 -11.38 13.45
N GLY A 28 5.72 -10.97 13.20
CA GLY A 28 5.04 -9.87 13.91
C GLY A 28 4.44 -8.84 12.96
N THR A 29 3.91 -7.78 13.56
CA THR A 29 3.24 -6.68 12.85
C THR A 29 4.10 -5.42 12.86
N LEU A 30 4.03 -4.63 11.80
CA LEU A 30 4.68 -3.31 11.73
C LEU A 30 3.75 -2.26 11.13
N ALA A 31 3.94 -1.01 11.54
CA ALA A 31 3.24 0.14 10.98
C ALA A 31 3.98 0.67 9.75
N GLN A 32 3.24 1.01 8.69
CA GLN A 32 3.78 1.56 7.44
C GLN A 32 2.88 2.67 6.91
N THR A 33 3.41 3.53 6.05
CA THR A 33 2.61 4.48 5.27
C THR A 33 2.71 4.14 3.79
N PHE A 34 1.55 3.98 3.14
CA PHE A 34 1.47 3.89 1.68
C PHE A 34 0.96 5.21 1.09
N HIS A 35 1.44 5.54 -0.10
CA HIS A 35 0.87 6.58 -0.93
C HIS A 35 0.57 6.01 -2.31
N PHE A 36 -0.70 6.04 -2.70
CA PHE A 36 -1.13 5.68 -4.04
C PHE A 36 -1.50 6.95 -4.80
N THR A 37 -0.95 7.14 -5.98
CA THR A 37 -1.28 8.29 -6.84
C THR A 37 -2.46 7.93 -7.76
N ALA A 38 -3.13 8.94 -8.33
CA ALA A 38 -4.25 8.69 -9.24
C ALA A 38 -3.84 8.04 -10.57
N ASP A 39 -2.57 8.16 -10.97
CA ASP A 39 -1.98 7.63 -12.20
C ASP A 39 -1.35 6.24 -12.05
N GLY A 40 -1.63 5.53 -10.94
CA GLY A 40 -1.23 4.14 -10.79
C GLY A 40 0.15 3.92 -10.15
N GLN A 41 0.76 4.93 -9.52
CA GLN A 41 2.01 4.75 -8.77
C GLN A 41 1.73 4.44 -7.29
N ALA A 42 2.58 3.60 -6.70
CA ALA A 42 2.52 3.19 -5.31
C ALA A 42 3.87 3.45 -4.63
N PHE A 43 3.83 4.07 -3.45
CA PHE A 43 5.03 4.41 -2.68
C PHE A 43 4.88 3.98 -1.22
N MET A 44 5.99 3.59 -0.61
CA MET A 44 6.15 3.37 0.82
C MET A 44 7.02 4.47 1.39
N ALA A 45 6.65 5.00 2.56
CA ALA A 45 7.45 6.04 3.23
C ALA A 45 8.89 5.59 3.56
N THR A 46 9.16 4.28 3.64
CA THR A 46 10.51 3.73 3.89
C THR A 46 11.37 3.60 2.63
N GLY A 47 10.89 4.02 1.47
CA GLY A 47 11.67 4.03 0.22
C GLY A 47 11.29 2.97 -0.81
N GLY A 48 10.21 2.21 -0.58
CA GLY A 48 9.65 1.32 -1.59
C GLY A 48 8.84 2.06 -2.66
N ALA A 49 8.93 1.62 -3.91
CA ALA A 49 8.15 2.16 -5.02
C ALA A 49 7.64 1.06 -5.97
N GLY A 50 6.57 1.36 -6.69
CA GLY A 50 6.01 0.51 -7.72
C GLY A 50 4.67 1.03 -8.22
N THR A 51 3.75 0.13 -8.53
CA THR A 51 2.49 0.47 -9.20
C THR A 51 1.29 -0.16 -8.53
N TRP A 52 0.12 0.42 -8.79
CA TRP A 52 -1.17 -0.19 -8.49
C TRP A 52 -2.08 -0.14 -9.71
N THR A 53 -3.03 -1.05 -9.77
CA THR A 53 -4.09 -1.08 -10.79
C THR A 53 -5.42 -1.43 -10.16
N ALA A 54 -6.50 -0.81 -10.63
CA ALA A 54 -7.84 -1.27 -10.31
C ALA A 54 -8.05 -2.68 -10.91
N THR A 55 -8.69 -3.56 -10.17
CA THR A 55 -9.06 -4.93 -10.62
C THR A 55 -10.57 -5.14 -10.69
N GLY A 56 -11.35 -4.19 -10.17
CA GLY A 56 -12.80 -4.23 -10.12
C GLY A 56 -13.36 -3.14 -9.20
N PRO A 57 -14.69 -3.05 -9.05
CA PRO A 57 -15.30 -2.12 -8.11
C PRO A 57 -14.83 -2.40 -6.68
N GLY A 58 -14.16 -1.42 -6.07
CA GLY A 58 -13.62 -1.55 -4.71
C GLY A 58 -12.47 -2.53 -4.58
N THR A 59 -11.85 -2.99 -5.68
CA THR A 59 -10.70 -3.88 -5.63
C THR A 59 -9.53 -3.34 -6.46
N PHE A 60 -8.32 -3.54 -5.97
CA PHE A 60 -7.11 -3.14 -6.65
C PHE A 60 -5.97 -4.12 -6.34
N ALA A 61 -4.96 -4.15 -7.19
CA ALA A 61 -3.71 -4.86 -6.94
C ALA A 61 -2.58 -3.84 -6.88
N PHE A 62 -1.54 -4.13 -6.09
CA PHE A 62 -0.33 -3.31 -6.09
C PHE A 62 0.92 -4.14 -5.95
N ARG A 63 2.00 -3.63 -6.56
CA ARG A 63 3.33 -4.20 -6.50
C ARG A 63 4.32 -3.14 -6.08
N ILE A 64 5.15 -3.43 -5.10
CA ILE A 64 6.16 -2.50 -4.58
C ILE A 64 7.48 -3.25 -4.42
N SER A 65 8.57 -2.61 -4.83
CA SER A 65 9.93 -3.06 -4.56
C SER A 65 10.63 -2.09 -3.63
N GLU A 66 11.31 -2.62 -2.61
CA GLU A 66 12.05 -1.87 -1.59
C GLU A 66 13.47 -2.45 -1.47
N PRO A 67 14.53 -1.63 -1.53
CA PRO A 67 15.88 -2.10 -1.27
C PRO A 67 16.10 -2.32 0.23
N VAL A 68 16.83 -3.38 0.58
CA VAL A 68 17.39 -3.58 1.91
C VAL A 68 18.83 -3.10 1.87
N LEU A 69 19.11 -2.05 2.63
CA LEU A 69 20.42 -1.44 2.70
C LEU A 69 21.17 -1.93 3.95
N ASP A 70 22.49 -2.08 3.84
CA ASP A 70 23.36 -2.25 5.01
C ASP A 70 23.71 -0.90 5.67
N GLU A 71 24.61 -0.94 6.66
CA GLU A 71 25.05 0.24 7.40
C GLU A 71 25.85 1.27 6.57
N HIS A 72 26.38 0.86 5.42
CA HIS A 72 27.09 1.71 4.48
C HIS A 72 26.17 2.27 3.39
N GLY A 73 24.91 1.82 3.33
CA GLY A 73 23.93 2.21 2.33
C GLY A 73 23.98 1.34 1.08
N ASP A 74 24.74 0.25 1.08
CA ASP A 74 24.82 -0.67 -0.04
C ASP A 74 23.59 -1.60 -0.06
N CYS A 75 23.04 -1.82 -1.25
CA CYS A 75 21.89 -2.69 -1.42
C CYS A 75 22.32 -4.16 -1.33
N VAL A 76 21.92 -4.83 -0.26
CA VAL A 76 22.26 -6.23 0.02
C VAL A 76 21.12 -7.20 -0.32
N ALA A 77 19.89 -6.70 -0.43
CA ALA A 77 18.73 -7.47 -0.85
C ALA A 77 17.63 -6.57 -1.43
N TRP A 78 16.64 -7.19 -2.08
CA TRP A 78 15.42 -6.57 -2.54
C TRP A 78 14.22 -7.26 -1.91
N VAL A 79 13.25 -6.48 -1.46
CA VAL A 79 11.92 -6.96 -1.08
C VAL A 79 10.96 -6.60 -2.19
N ALA A 80 10.34 -7.60 -2.81
CA ALA A 80 9.21 -7.42 -3.73
C ALA A 80 7.92 -7.84 -3.03
N VAL A 81 6.88 -7.02 -3.13
CA VAL A 81 5.56 -7.28 -2.55
C VAL A 81 4.55 -7.28 -3.69
N ASP A 82 3.71 -8.32 -3.78
CA ASP A 82 2.52 -8.38 -4.64
C ASP A 82 1.30 -8.55 -3.73
N GLN A 83 0.27 -7.72 -3.92
CA GLN A 83 -0.91 -7.67 -3.06
C GLN A 83 -2.19 -7.54 -3.88
N GLN A 84 -3.22 -8.25 -3.43
CA GLN A 84 -4.60 -8.12 -3.86
C GLN A 84 -5.41 -7.49 -2.74
N ALA A 85 -6.08 -6.38 -3.03
CA ALA A 85 -6.71 -5.53 -2.04
C ALA A 85 -8.20 -5.31 -2.30
N VAL A 86 -8.94 -5.19 -1.20
CA VAL A 86 -10.35 -4.79 -1.16
C VAL A 86 -10.47 -3.50 -0.35
N GLN A 87 -11.06 -2.48 -0.95
CA GLN A 87 -11.28 -1.16 -0.37
C GLN A 87 -12.75 -0.94 -0.04
N HIS A 88 -13.00 -0.50 1.19
CA HIS A 88 -14.30 -0.07 1.67
C HIS A 88 -14.19 1.36 2.23
N GLY A 89 -14.52 2.34 1.39
CA GLY A 89 -14.44 3.76 1.75
C GLY A 89 -13.01 4.19 2.07
N ASP A 90 -12.78 4.56 3.33
CA ASP A 90 -11.48 5.00 3.85
C ASP A 90 -10.71 3.85 4.54
N GLU A 91 -11.08 2.60 4.27
CA GLU A 91 -10.35 1.41 4.74
C GLU A 91 -10.01 0.50 3.55
N PHE A 92 -8.89 -0.20 3.61
CA PHE A 92 -8.64 -1.36 2.76
C PHE A 92 -7.97 -2.48 3.52
N THR A 93 -8.21 -3.71 3.08
CA THR A 93 -7.42 -4.88 3.44
C THR A 93 -6.76 -5.45 2.20
N SER A 94 -5.59 -6.07 2.34
CA SER A 94 -4.95 -6.80 1.25
C SER A 94 -4.22 -8.03 1.75
N GLU A 95 -4.05 -8.98 0.84
CA GLU A 95 -3.27 -10.20 1.06
C GLU A 95 -2.38 -10.47 -0.16
N GLY A 96 -1.24 -11.10 0.09
CA GLY A 96 -0.35 -11.52 -0.98
C GLY A 96 1.03 -11.92 -0.48
N LEU A 97 2.00 -11.94 -1.38
CA LEU A 97 3.33 -12.48 -1.13
C LEU A 97 4.38 -11.37 -1.05
N SER A 98 5.27 -11.47 -0.06
CA SER A 98 6.52 -10.73 0.01
C SER A 98 7.69 -11.69 -0.23
N VAL A 99 8.49 -11.36 -1.24
CA VAL A 99 9.66 -12.12 -1.68
C VAL A 99 10.90 -11.29 -1.36
N VAL A 100 11.88 -11.91 -0.71
CA VAL A 100 13.20 -11.31 -0.45
C VAL A 100 14.23 -12.02 -1.30
N THR A 101 14.93 -11.25 -2.12
CA THR A 101 15.96 -11.72 -3.03
C THR A 101 17.28 -11.06 -2.68
N GLY A 102 18.38 -11.81 -2.63
CA GLY A 102 19.72 -11.25 -2.44
C GLY A 102 20.11 -10.33 -3.58
N SER A 103 21.14 -9.51 -3.38
CA SER A 103 21.71 -8.67 -4.44
C SER A 103 22.23 -9.47 -5.64
N ASP A 104 22.53 -10.76 -5.44
CA ASP A 104 22.91 -11.73 -6.47
C ASP A 104 21.71 -12.34 -7.24
N GLY A 105 20.48 -11.95 -6.91
CA GLY A 105 19.26 -12.50 -7.51
C GLY A 105 18.78 -13.81 -6.88
N ARG A 106 19.43 -14.33 -5.84
CA ARG A 106 19.02 -15.56 -5.17
C ARG A 106 17.82 -15.31 -4.27
N LEU A 107 16.79 -16.16 -4.38
CA LEU A 107 15.68 -16.15 -3.42
C LEU A 107 16.18 -16.49 -2.01
N LEU A 108 16.00 -15.57 -1.07
CA LEU A 108 16.34 -15.75 0.33
C LEU A 108 15.12 -16.16 1.16
N ARG A 109 13.94 -15.58 0.85
CA ARG A 109 12.72 -15.81 1.62
C ARG A 109 11.47 -15.50 0.80
N ALA A 110 10.39 -16.20 1.07
CA ALA A 110 9.04 -15.82 0.66
C ALA A 110 8.09 -15.92 1.86
N VAL A 111 7.22 -14.94 2.05
CA VAL A 111 6.24 -14.92 3.14
C VAL A 111 4.91 -14.35 2.69
N GLU A 112 3.83 -14.95 3.17
CA GLU A 112 2.52 -14.32 3.10
C GLU A 112 2.47 -13.10 4.01
N VAL A 113 1.81 -12.06 3.50
CA VAL A 113 1.65 -10.77 4.15
C VAL A 113 0.21 -10.34 4.00
N SER A 114 -0.40 -9.94 5.11
CA SER A 114 -1.69 -9.25 5.11
C SER A 114 -1.52 -7.81 5.58
N ILE A 115 -2.33 -6.91 5.02
CA ILE A 115 -2.27 -5.48 5.30
C ILE A 115 -3.67 -5.00 5.63
N ALA A 116 -3.81 -4.24 6.70
CA ALA A 116 -5.01 -3.47 7.00
C ALA A 116 -4.64 -1.99 7.06
N ALA A 117 -5.36 -1.14 6.33
CA ALA A 117 -5.02 0.27 6.21
C ALA A 117 -6.22 1.19 6.30
N ARG A 118 -5.96 2.40 6.79
CA ARG A 118 -6.93 3.50 6.89
C ARG A 118 -6.43 4.73 6.16
N ALA A 119 -7.29 5.38 5.39
CA ALA A 119 -6.95 6.59 4.67
C ALA A 119 -6.58 7.68 5.68
N ARG A 120 -5.48 8.38 5.42
CA ARG A 120 -5.12 9.56 6.20
C ARG A 120 -6.01 10.72 5.77
N PRO A 121 -6.48 11.55 6.71
CA PRO A 121 -7.11 12.81 6.36
C PRO A 121 -6.19 13.61 5.45
N ARG A 122 -6.74 14.18 4.39
CA ARG A 122 -6.02 15.25 3.67
C ARG A 122 -5.90 16.40 4.67
N GLY A 123 -4.67 16.83 4.96
CA GLY A 123 -4.47 18.03 5.78
C GLY A 123 -5.24 19.21 5.16
N PRO A 124 -5.65 20.20 5.96
CA PRO A 124 -6.31 21.38 5.43
C PRO A 124 -5.36 22.03 4.41
N GLY A 125 -5.73 21.99 3.14
CA GLY A 125 -5.03 22.75 2.11
C GLY A 125 -5.23 24.23 2.42
N THR A 126 -4.16 24.95 2.73
CA THR A 126 -4.16 26.41 2.69
C THR A 126 -4.44 26.82 1.25
N GLY A 127 -5.65 27.33 1.03
CA GLY A 127 -6.04 28.03 -0.20
C GLY A 127 -5.44 29.43 -0.28
#